data_AF-A0A941T719-F1
#
_entry.id   AF-A0A941T719-F1
#
_cell.length_a   1.000
_cell.length_b   1.000
_cell.length_c   1.000
_cell.angle_alpha   90.00
_cell.angle_beta   90.00
_cell.angle_gamma   90.00
#
_symmetry.space_group_name_H-M   'P 1'
#
loop_
_entity.id
_entity.type
_entity.pdbx_description
1 polymer ?
#
loop_
_entity_poly.entity_id
_entity_poly.type
_entity_poly.pdbx_seq_one_letter_code
_entity_poly.pdbx_strand_id
1 'polypeptide(L)'
;MPGCSAAARRRFLLGGAAAAAWLLAGCAVQTPRLLAAPPDGLPRRVELSATPFFPQEEYQCGPAALASALSAVGLPTRPEALTGKVFLPGREGSLQIEMLAGARRSGAVATVIPGTLEAVMRETAAGNPVVVLQNLGLSWAPSWHYALVIGYDLDAGDFLLRSGPIERQELPLSTFEHTWDRAQRWAFVALPPDRLPATADEAEATRALVAFERTALPRQAAQAYAAGLARWPGSLTLAMGLGNASYAAGDLDGARRAFAAAAQRHDAAAAYNNLATVLLELGRRAEARAAAVKAVERAGTEGAIADSARATLRRIDDAASAARKRQRRRPTAAPPPASP
;
A
#
# COMPACT_ATOMS: atom_id res chain seq x y z
N MET A 1 -34.20 -6.16 57.00
CA MET A 1 -32.81 -6.32 56.56
C MET A 1 -32.57 -7.79 56.19
N PRO A 2 -32.51 -8.17 54.90
CA PRO A 2 -32.17 -9.54 54.53
C PRO A 2 -30.65 -9.69 54.42
N GLY A 3 -30.14 -10.74 55.07
CA GLY A 3 -28.72 -11.09 55.14
C GLY A 3 -28.14 -11.48 53.79
N CYS A 4 -26.99 -10.91 53.46
CA CYS A 4 -26.20 -11.25 52.29
C CYS A 4 -25.44 -12.56 52.55
N SER A 5 -25.87 -13.65 51.90
CA SER A 5 -25.26 -14.98 52.01
C SER A 5 -23.81 -14.98 51.50
N ALA A 6 -22.90 -15.58 52.29
CA ALA A 6 -21.48 -15.75 51.97
C ALA A 6 -21.21 -16.50 50.64
N ALA A 7 -22.20 -17.21 50.10
CA ALA A 7 -22.12 -17.90 48.81
C ALA A 7 -22.04 -16.93 47.60
N ALA A 8 -22.60 -15.73 47.71
CA ALA A 8 -22.52 -14.72 46.65
C ALA A 8 -21.10 -14.15 46.50
N ARG A 9 -20.34 -14.04 47.61
CA ARG A 9 -18.97 -13.50 47.60
C ARG A 9 -17.96 -14.44 46.91
N ARG A 10 -18.16 -15.77 46.98
CA ARG A 10 -17.26 -16.75 46.32
C ARG A 10 -17.41 -16.80 44.80
N ARG A 11 -18.61 -16.55 44.26
CA ARG A 11 -18.83 -16.50 42.79
C ARG A 11 -18.23 -15.25 42.14
N PHE A 12 -18.19 -14.12 42.85
CA PHE A 12 -17.52 -12.91 42.37
C PHE A 12 -15.99 -13.03 42.32
N LEU A 13 -15.38 -13.77 43.27
CA LEU A 13 -13.92 -13.97 43.30
C LEU A 13 -13.42 -14.89 42.17
N LEU A 14 -14.18 -15.93 41.81
CA LEU A 14 -13.84 -16.84 40.71
C LEU A 14 -14.09 -16.21 39.32
N GLY A 15 -15.15 -15.40 39.17
CA GLY A 15 -15.41 -14.64 37.94
C GLY A 15 -14.39 -13.52 37.69
N GLY A 16 -13.91 -12.85 38.76
CA GLY A 16 -12.88 -11.82 38.68
C GLY A 16 -11.50 -12.37 38.30
N ALA A 17 -11.14 -13.56 38.77
CA ALA A 17 -9.87 -14.21 38.41
C ALA A 17 -9.84 -14.67 36.93
N ALA A 18 -10.97 -15.16 36.40
CA ALA A 18 -11.08 -15.50 34.98
C ALA A 18 -11.06 -14.26 34.07
N ALA A 19 -11.69 -13.15 34.47
CA ALA A 19 -11.65 -11.90 33.73
C ALA A 19 -10.25 -11.22 33.77
N ALA A 20 -9.52 -11.35 34.88
CA ALA A 20 -8.14 -10.89 35.01
C ALA A 20 -7.16 -11.70 34.13
N ALA A 21 -7.39 -13.01 33.95
CA ALA A 21 -6.58 -13.84 33.06
C ALA A 21 -6.75 -13.47 31.57
N TRP A 22 -7.93 -12.98 31.17
CA TRP A 22 -8.16 -12.49 29.80
C TRP A 22 -7.59 -11.09 29.54
N LEU A 23 -7.41 -10.28 30.58
CA LEU A 23 -6.76 -8.96 30.48
C LEU A 23 -5.22 -9.04 30.51
N LEU A 24 -4.64 -10.20 30.82
CA LEU A 24 -3.19 -10.44 30.86
C LEU A 24 -2.62 -11.07 29.57
N ALA A 25 -3.44 -11.31 28.56
CA ALA A 25 -2.96 -11.68 27.22
C ALA A 25 -2.33 -10.48 26.46
N GLY A 26 -2.37 -9.27 27.03
CA GLY A 26 -1.83 -8.05 26.46
C GLY A 26 -0.35 -7.84 26.79
N CYS A 27 0.51 -8.41 25.93
CA CYS A 27 1.96 -8.20 25.74
C CYS A 27 2.70 -9.55 25.76
N ALA A 28 2.39 -10.43 24.82
CA ALA A 28 3.25 -11.57 24.57
C ALA A 28 4.58 -11.05 24.03
N VAL A 29 5.61 -11.05 24.86
CA VAL A 29 7.00 -10.82 24.44
C VAL A 29 7.32 -11.87 23.37
N GLN A 30 7.66 -11.40 22.18
CA GLN A 30 7.86 -12.16 20.97
C GLN A 30 9.21 -12.86 20.97
N THR A 31 10.25 -12.21 21.51
CA THR A 31 11.63 -12.69 21.44
C THR A 31 11.81 -14.11 21.98
N PRO A 32 11.34 -14.46 23.21
CA PRO A 32 11.50 -15.83 23.73
C PRO A 32 10.79 -16.87 22.87
N ARG A 33 9.59 -16.55 22.36
CA ARG A 33 8.81 -17.44 21.49
C ARG A 33 9.53 -17.65 20.16
N LEU A 34 10.02 -16.58 19.56
CA LEU A 34 10.71 -16.59 18.28
C LEU A 34 12.03 -17.36 18.35
N LEU A 35 12.80 -17.20 19.43
CA LEU A 35 14.06 -17.94 19.61
C LEU A 35 13.84 -19.41 19.95
N ALA A 36 12.79 -19.74 20.71
CA ALA A 36 12.45 -21.13 21.04
C ALA A 36 11.93 -21.91 19.83
N ALA A 37 11.19 -21.25 18.93
CA ALA A 37 10.65 -21.84 17.71
C ALA A 37 10.73 -20.83 16.56
N PRO A 38 11.89 -20.71 15.89
CA PRO A 38 12.05 -19.82 14.74
C PRO A 38 11.05 -20.15 13.62
N PRO A 39 10.50 -19.14 12.93
CA PRO A 39 9.54 -19.37 11.85
C PRO A 39 10.09 -20.24 10.71
N ASP A 40 9.26 -21.14 10.20
CA ASP A 40 9.64 -22.00 9.07
C ASP A 40 10.00 -21.18 7.82
N GLY A 41 11.01 -21.65 7.11
CA GLY A 41 11.51 -21.06 5.87
C GLY A 41 12.32 -19.78 6.06
N LEU A 42 12.60 -19.36 7.30
CA LEU A 42 13.43 -18.20 7.59
C LEU A 42 14.92 -18.62 7.66
N PRO A 43 15.83 -17.98 6.92
CA PRO A 43 17.28 -18.21 7.08
C PRO A 43 17.73 -17.91 8.51
N ARG A 44 18.80 -18.57 8.99
CA ARG A 44 19.32 -18.30 10.36
C ARG A 44 19.95 -16.92 10.50
N ARG A 45 20.59 -16.44 9.43
CA ARG A 45 21.26 -15.14 9.36
C ARG A 45 20.98 -14.50 8.01
N VAL A 46 20.68 -13.21 8.04
CA VAL A 46 20.53 -12.36 6.86
C VAL A 46 21.23 -11.05 7.15
N GLU A 47 22.00 -10.53 6.19
CA GLU A 47 22.54 -9.18 6.25
C GLU A 47 22.55 -8.56 4.85
N LEU A 48 21.84 -7.45 4.69
CA LEU A 48 21.81 -6.61 3.49
C LEU A 48 22.97 -5.62 3.55
N SER A 49 24.21 -6.13 3.56
CA SER A 49 25.43 -5.35 3.81
C SER A 49 25.66 -4.21 2.81
N ALA A 50 25.16 -4.36 1.57
CA ALA A 50 25.21 -3.33 0.53
C ALA A 50 24.23 -2.15 0.75
N THR A 51 23.39 -2.20 1.79
CA THR A 51 22.47 -1.11 2.12
C THR A 51 23.25 0.16 2.43
N PRO A 52 23.03 1.25 1.66
CA PRO A 52 23.73 2.52 1.87
C PRO A 52 23.56 3.04 3.30
N PHE A 53 24.60 3.68 3.81
CA PHE A 53 24.60 4.31 5.12
C PHE A 53 24.91 5.80 4.99
N PHE A 54 24.08 6.62 5.62
CA PHE A 54 24.28 8.06 5.72
C PHE A 54 24.48 8.41 7.21
N PRO A 55 25.73 8.62 7.67
CA PRO A 55 26.01 8.94 9.07
C PRO A 55 25.44 10.32 9.41
N GLN A 56 24.77 10.44 10.54
CA GLN A 56 24.20 11.71 11.00
C GLN A 56 24.21 11.85 12.51
N GLU A 57 24.42 13.10 12.96
CA GLU A 57 24.28 13.53 14.34
C GLU A 57 22.99 14.36 14.49
N GLU A 58 22.20 14.03 15.51
CA GLU A 58 20.99 14.70 16.04
C GLU A 58 19.86 15.13 15.06
N TYR A 59 18.61 14.82 15.43
CA TYR A 59 17.35 15.26 14.79
C TYR A 59 17.10 14.92 13.30
N GLN A 60 18.01 14.19 12.62
CA GLN A 60 17.88 13.79 11.21
C GLN A 60 17.70 12.28 10.97
N CYS A 61 17.54 11.48 12.02
CA CYS A 61 17.43 10.01 11.93
C CYS A 61 16.35 9.52 10.94
N GLY A 62 15.24 10.25 10.80
CA GLY A 62 14.18 9.97 9.81
C GLY A 62 14.67 10.09 8.35
N PRO A 63 15.08 11.29 7.89
CA PRO A 63 15.67 11.49 6.57
C PRO A 63 16.82 10.51 6.22
N ALA A 64 17.74 10.23 7.15
CA ALA A 64 18.81 9.24 6.91
C ALA A 64 18.28 7.82 6.70
N ALA A 65 17.42 7.33 7.59
CA ALA A 65 16.86 5.99 7.48
C ALA A 65 16.06 5.84 6.18
N LEU A 66 15.25 6.85 5.83
CA LEU A 66 14.47 6.84 4.59
C LEU A 66 15.37 6.91 3.35
N ALA A 67 16.40 7.76 3.34
CA ALA A 67 17.34 7.83 2.22
C ALA A 67 18.09 6.51 2.00
N SER A 68 18.49 5.87 3.09
CA SER A 68 19.13 4.55 3.09
C SER A 68 18.18 3.49 2.51
N ALA A 69 16.93 3.44 2.99
CA ALA A 69 15.91 2.51 2.50
C ALA A 69 15.61 2.68 1.01
N LEU A 70 15.38 3.92 0.56
CA LEU A 70 15.10 4.23 -0.84
C LEU A 70 16.29 3.89 -1.75
N SER A 71 17.50 4.25 -1.34
CA SER A 71 18.70 3.98 -2.14
C SER A 71 18.98 2.48 -2.25
N ALA A 72 18.71 1.70 -1.20
CA ALA A 72 18.85 0.24 -1.20
C ALA A 72 17.93 -0.45 -2.21
N VAL A 73 16.80 0.17 -2.56
CA VAL A 73 15.82 -0.39 -3.51
C VAL A 73 15.91 0.22 -4.91
N GLY A 74 17.02 0.92 -5.20
CA GLY A 74 17.28 1.51 -6.53
C GLY A 74 16.61 2.87 -6.77
N LEU A 75 16.16 3.55 -5.71
CA LEU A 75 15.63 4.91 -5.75
C LEU A 75 16.62 5.86 -5.06
N PRO A 76 17.75 6.20 -5.72
CA PRO A 76 18.84 6.94 -5.09
C PRO A 76 18.38 8.32 -4.63
N THR A 77 18.61 8.62 -3.36
CA THR A 77 18.33 9.93 -2.76
C THR A 77 19.35 10.21 -1.65
N ARG A 78 19.37 11.45 -1.16
CA ARG A 78 20.19 11.84 -0.02
C ARG A 78 19.32 12.43 1.07
N PRO A 79 19.72 12.35 2.35
CA PRO A 79 18.92 12.86 3.45
C PRO A 79 18.55 14.35 3.29
N GLU A 80 19.45 15.17 2.74
CA GLU A 80 19.25 16.62 2.56
C GLU A 80 18.07 16.92 1.61
N ALA A 81 17.83 16.05 0.63
CA ALA A 81 16.69 16.16 -0.29
C ALA A 81 15.35 15.77 0.36
N LEU A 82 15.39 15.15 1.55
CA LEU A 82 14.24 14.69 2.32
C LEU A 82 13.96 15.57 3.53
N THR A 83 14.94 16.33 4.04
CA THR A 83 14.79 17.16 5.25
C THR A 83 13.58 18.10 5.16
N GLY A 84 13.47 18.91 4.09
CA GLY A 84 12.32 19.80 3.88
C GLY A 84 10.98 19.11 3.61
N LYS A 85 10.97 17.77 3.47
CA LYS A 85 9.80 16.95 3.17
C LYS A 85 9.40 16.04 4.34
N VAL A 86 10.26 15.86 5.34
CA VAL A 86 10.07 14.83 6.39
C VAL A 86 10.34 15.37 7.80
N PHE A 87 10.88 16.59 7.92
CA PHE A 87 11.18 17.24 9.20
C PHE A 87 10.16 18.34 9.53
N LEU A 88 9.62 18.32 10.76
CA LEU A 88 8.79 19.40 11.30
C LEU A 88 9.53 20.08 12.46
N PRO A 89 10.06 21.31 12.28
CA PRO A 89 10.86 22.00 13.30
C PRO A 89 10.16 22.16 14.65
N GLY A 90 8.83 22.39 14.67
CA GLY A 90 8.06 22.58 15.91
C GLY A 90 7.76 21.30 16.69
N ARG A 91 8.24 20.13 16.25
CA ARG A 91 8.04 18.82 16.91
C ARG A 91 9.34 18.01 17.04
N GLU A 92 10.49 18.64 16.79
CA GLU A 92 11.84 18.06 16.94
C GLU A 92 12.00 16.63 16.39
N GLY A 93 11.38 16.34 15.23
CA GLY A 93 11.47 15.01 14.62
C GLY A 93 10.60 14.79 13.38
N SER A 94 10.69 13.57 12.85
CA SER A 94 9.92 13.12 11.69
C SER A 94 8.69 12.32 12.11
N LEU A 95 7.49 12.74 11.69
CA LEU A 95 6.27 11.98 11.96
C LEU A 95 6.17 10.78 11.03
N GLN A 96 5.56 9.69 11.50
CA GLN A 96 5.31 8.47 10.71
C GLN A 96 4.63 8.79 9.37
N ILE A 97 3.63 9.68 9.39
CA ILE A 97 2.92 10.12 8.18
C ILE A 97 3.84 10.83 7.18
N GLU A 98 4.81 11.60 7.67
CA GLU A 98 5.77 12.31 6.83
C GLU A 98 6.83 11.37 6.26
N MET A 99 7.23 10.33 6.99
CA MET A 99 8.09 9.26 6.47
C MET A 99 7.41 8.55 5.27
N LEU A 100 6.15 8.14 5.45
CA LEU A 100 5.37 7.50 4.38
C LEU A 100 5.15 8.46 3.19
N ALA A 101 4.87 9.74 3.46
CA ALA A 101 4.67 10.73 2.40
C ALA A 101 5.97 11.05 1.66
N GLY A 102 7.11 11.13 2.37
CA GLY A 102 8.44 11.31 1.80
C GLY A 102 8.84 10.17 0.87
N ALA A 103 8.55 8.92 1.27
CA ALA A 103 8.76 7.74 0.43
C ALA A 103 7.93 7.82 -0.87
N ARG A 104 6.63 8.12 -0.77
CA ARG A 104 5.73 8.28 -1.93
C ARG A 104 6.17 9.37 -2.90
N ARG A 105 6.55 10.54 -2.36
CA ARG A 105 7.12 11.65 -3.16
C ARG A 105 8.44 11.29 -3.84
N SER A 106 9.12 10.25 -3.37
CA SER A 106 10.36 9.74 -3.95
C SER A 106 10.13 8.56 -4.90
N GLY A 107 8.86 8.26 -5.25
CA GLY A 107 8.51 7.22 -6.19
C GLY A 107 8.38 5.81 -5.60
N ALA A 108 8.42 5.66 -4.27
CA ALA A 108 8.25 4.38 -3.59
C ALA A 108 6.82 4.18 -3.08
N VAL A 109 6.34 2.95 -3.15
CA VAL A 109 5.16 2.49 -2.40
C VAL A 109 5.61 2.20 -0.97
N ALA A 110 5.13 3.00 -0.03
CA ALA A 110 5.40 2.82 1.39
C ALA A 110 4.28 2.03 2.04
N THR A 111 4.59 0.84 2.55
CA THR A 111 3.62 -0.09 3.11
C THR A 111 4.00 -0.40 4.55
N VAL A 112 3.08 -0.12 5.48
CA VAL A 112 3.25 -0.50 6.88
C VAL A 112 3.18 -2.02 6.96
N ILE A 113 4.08 -2.65 7.72
CA ILE A 113 4.12 -4.11 7.85
C ILE A 113 3.53 -4.53 9.20
N PRO A 114 3.14 -5.81 9.38
CA PRO A 114 2.71 -6.30 10.69
C PRO A 114 3.76 -5.99 11.76
N GLY A 115 3.31 -5.52 12.93
CA GLY A 115 4.18 -5.22 14.06
C GLY A 115 4.67 -6.47 14.79
N THR A 116 5.28 -7.41 14.04
CA THR A 116 5.87 -8.64 14.59
C THR A 116 7.35 -8.74 14.21
N LEU A 117 8.16 -9.35 15.08
CA LEU A 117 9.58 -9.62 14.79
C LEU A 117 9.73 -10.50 13.55
N GLU A 118 8.85 -11.49 13.39
CA GLU A 118 8.80 -12.35 12.21
C GLU A 118 8.58 -11.54 10.92
N ALA A 119 7.70 -10.53 10.93
CA ALA A 119 7.46 -9.73 9.73
C ALA A 119 8.73 -8.94 9.33
N VAL A 120 9.41 -8.32 10.30
CA VAL A 120 10.69 -7.63 10.06
C VAL A 120 11.75 -8.58 9.50
N MET A 121 11.84 -9.80 10.04
CA MET A 121 12.78 -10.83 9.56
C MET A 121 12.42 -11.36 8.17
N ARG A 122 11.13 -11.54 7.86
CA ARG A 122 10.69 -11.99 6.54
C ARG A 122 10.93 -10.93 5.47
N GLU A 123 10.74 -9.65 5.77
CA GLU A 123 11.07 -8.58 4.83
C GLU A 123 12.57 -8.48 4.57
N THR A 124 13.39 -8.49 5.61
CA THR A 124 14.86 -8.45 5.46
C THR A 124 15.36 -9.69 4.72
N ALA A 125 14.82 -10.88 4.99
CA ALA A 125 15.11 -12.11 4.24
C ALA A 125 14.67 -12.04 2.76
N ALA A 126 13.62 -11.27 2.47
CA ALA A 126 13.18 -10.99 1.10
C ALA A 126 14.00 -9.88 0.40
N GLY A 127 15.05 -9.37 1.05
CA GLY A 127 15.91 -8.32 0.50
C GLY A 127 15.40 -6.90 0.72
N ASN A 128 14.43 -6.71 1.62
CA ASN A 128 13.82 -5.40 1.89
C ASN A 128 14.30 -4.87 3.25
N PRO A 129 15.11 -3.79 3.28
CA PRO A 129 15.40 -3.08 4.52
C PRO A 129 14.13 -2.50 5.14
N VAL A 130 14.00 -2.61 6.47
CA VAL A 130 12.79 -2.22 7.19
C VAL A 130 13.05 -0.97 8.03
N VAL A 131 12.32 0.09 7.75
CA VAL A 131 12.37 1.31 8.56
C VAL A 131 11.52 1.10 9.80
N VAL A 132 12.09 1.35 10.96
CA VAL A 132 11.42 1.17 12.26
C VAL A 132 11.50 2.47 13.06
N LEU A 133 10.48 2.72 13.88
CA LEU A 133 10.52 3.76 14.90
C LEU A 133 10.74 3.10 16.26
N GLN A 134 11.74 3.55 17.00
CA GLN A 134 12.03 3.12 18.36
C GLN A 134 11.90 4.29 19.34
N ASN A 135 11.61 3.99 20.60
CA ASN A 135 11.83 4.91 21.70
C ASN A 135 12.98 4.36 22.56
N LEU A 136 14.16 4.96 22.42
CA LEU A 136 15.37 4.59 23.14
C LEU A 136 15.35 5.09 24.59
N GLY A 137 14.52 6.09 24.88
CA GLY A 137 14.29 6.64 26.21
C GLY A 137 13.22 5.87 26.99
N LEU A 138 12.81 6.43 28.13
CA LEU A 138 11.76 5.86 28.97
C LEU A 138 10.38 6.38 28.53
N SER A 139 9.30 5.72 28.96
CA SER A 139 7.93 6.15 28.59
C SER A 139 7.58 7.56 29.08
N TRP A 140 8.19 8.01 30.18
CA TRP A 140 8.00 9.35 30.76
C TRP A 140 9.03 10.38 30.29
N ALA A 141 10.09 9.95 29.59
CA ALA A 141 11.12 10.79 28.99
C ALA A 141 11.55 10.15 27.65
N PRO A 142 10.73 10.31 26.59
CA PRO A 142 10.94 9.61 25.34
C PRO A 142 12.13 10.15 24.57
N SER A 143 12.82 9.26 23.86
CA SER A 143 13.83 9.59 22.84
C SER A 143 13.48 8.83 21.57
N TRP A 144 12.82 9.52 20.63
CA TRP A 144 12.33 8.93 19.40
C TRP A 144 13.45 8.78 18.37
N HIS A 145 13.57 7.59 17.79
CA HIS A 145 14.68 7.24 16.91
C HIS A 145 14.22 6.39 15.74
N TYR A 146 14.49 6.84 14.52
CA TYR A 146 14.36 5.98 13.36
C TYR A 146 15.65 5.21 13.13
N ALA A 147 15.51 3.91 12.86
CA ALA A 147 16.58 3.05 12.43
C ALA A 147 16.14 2.25 11.20
N LEU A 148 17.12 1.69 10.50
CA LEU A 148 16.88 0.79 9.37
C LEU A 148 17.38 -0.59 9.72
N VAL A 149 16.49 -1.56 9.88
CA VAL A 149 16.86 -2.96 10.05
C VAL A 149 17.32 -3.49 8.69
N ILE A 150 18.55 -3.98 8.63
CA ILE A 150 19.19 -4.51 7.43
C ILE A 150 19.46 -6.01 7.52
N GLY A 151 19.11 -6.65 8.63
CA GLY A 151 19.42 -8.06 8.83
C GLY A 151 19.17 -8.51 10.26
N TYR A 152 19.43 -9.78 10.51
CA TYR A 152 19.32 -10.42 11.81
C TYR A 152 20.24 -11.64 11.87
N ASP A 153 20.53 -12.05 13.09
CA ASP A 153 21.25 -13.27 13.42
C ASP A 153 20.50 -14.00 14.55
N LEU A 154 19.86 -15.12 14.22
CA LEU A 154 19.12 -15.94 15.20
C LEU A 154 20.04 -16.74 16.13
N ASP A 155 21.28 -17.00 15.72
CA ASP A 155 22.27 -17.68 16.56
C ASP A 155 22.81 -16.74 17.63
N ALA A 156 23.08 -15.49 17.27
CA ALA A 156 23.49 -14.44 18.21
C ALA A 156 22.32 -13.86 19.01
N GLY A 157 21.10 -13.89 18.43
CA GLY A 157 19.91 -13.30 19.04
C GLY A 157 19.83 -11.78 18.84
N ASP A 158 20.27 -11.29 17.67
CA ASP A 158 20.40 -9.87 17.36
C ASP A 158 19.69 -9.45 16.06
N PHE A 159 19.22 -8.21 16.01
CA PHE A 159 19.01 -7.48 14.76
C PHE A 159 20.26 -6.68 14.37
N LEU A 160 20.43 -6.49 13.07
CA LEU A 160 21.47 -5.66 12.48
C LEU A 160 20.83 -4.39 11.91
N LEU A 161 21.31 -3.21 12.31
CA LEU A 161 20.72 -1.92 11.95
C LEU A 161 21.73 -0.93 11.38
N ARG A 162 21.26 -0.06 10.46
CA ARG A 162 21.83 1.28 10.26
C ARG A 162 21.15 2.22 11.27
N SER A 163 21.92 2.89 12.13
CA SER A 163 21.35 3.62 13.27
C SER A 163 22.24 4.78 13.74
N GLY A 164 21.77 6.02 13.53
CA GLY A 164 22.50 7.23 13.91
C GLY A 164 23.92 7.27 13.31
N PRO A 165 24.98 7.47 14.11
CA PRO A 165 26.36 7.45 13.63
C PRO A 165 26.92 6.02 13.45
N ILE A 166 26.18 4.98 13.86
CA ILE A 166 26.64 3.59 13.82
C ILE A 166 26.20 2.95 12.51
N GLU A 167 27.17 2.67 11.64
CA GLU A 167 26.93 2.01 10.36
C GLU A 167 26.34 0.62 10.56
N ARG A 168 26.94 -0.22 11.40
CA ARG A 168 26.47 -1.59 11.65
C ARG A 168 26.27 -1.79 13.14
N GLN A 169 25.06 -1.52 13.61
CA GLN A 169 24.68 -1.76 15.00
C GLN A 169 24.12 -3.17 15.15
N GLU A 170 24.74 -3.96 16.03
CA GLU A 170 24.15 -5.19 16.56
C GLU A 170 23.30 -4.83 17.78
N LEU A 171 22.05 -5.27 17.79
CA LEU A 171 21.11 -4.98 18.88
C LEU A 171 20.36 -6.26 19.28
N PRO A 172 20.45 -6.68 20.56
CA PRO A 172 19.71 -7.85 21.04
C PRO A 172 18.23 -7.77 20.73
N LEU A 173 17.64 -8.86 20.23
CA LEU A 173 16.23 -8.95 19.84
C LEU A 173 15.29 -8.47 20.96
N SER A 174 15.61 -8.81 22.21
CA SER A 174 14.84 -8.38 23.38
C SER A 174 14.91 -6.86 23.60
N THR A 175 16.10 -6.26 23.47
CA THR A 175 16.27 -4.81 23.58
C THR A 175 15.59 -4.07 22.42
N PHE A 176 15.71 -4.60 21.21
CA PHE A 176 14.99 -4.09 20.04
C PHE A 176 13.48 -4.13 20.29
N GLU A 177 12.94 -5.27 20.70
CA GLU A 177 11.51 -5.45 20.96
C GLU A 177 11.00 -4.45 22.00
N HIS A 178 11.69 -4.30 23.12
CA HIS A 178 11.26 -3.38 24.18
C HIS A 178 11.25 -1.90 23.77
N THR A 179 12.23 -1.48 22.97
CA THR A 179 12.31 -0.10 22.47
C THR A 179 11.31 0.14 21.33
N TRP A 180 10.99 -0.90 20.55
CA TRP A 180 10.02 -0.88 19.46
C TRP A 180 8.57 -0.92 19.96
N ASP A 181 8.28 -1.67 21.03
CA ASP A 181 6.96 -1.74 21.68
C ASP A 181 6.49 -0.37 22.16
N ARG A 182 7.41 0.45 22.70
CA ARG A 182 7.13 1.84 23.12
C ARG A 182 6.70 2.74 21.96
N ALA A 183 7.05 2.36 20.73
CA ALA A 183 6.65 3.01 19.49
C ALA A 183 5.48 2.30 18.79
N GLN A 184 4.74 1.46 19.53
CA GLN A 184 3.62 0.66 19.04
C GLN A 184 4.01 -0.29 17.90
N ARG A 185 5.26 -0.77 17.90
CA ARG A 185 5.81 -1.69 16.90
C ARG A 185 5.63 -1.18 15.47
N TRP A 186 5.79 0.12 15.27
CA TRP A 186 5.62 0.72 13.95
C TRP A 186 6.83 0.42 13.05
N ALA A 187 6.55 -0.12 11.88
CA ALA A 187 7.53 -0.42 10.86
C ALA A 187 6.91 -0.33 9.46
N PHE A 188 7.73 0.01 8.47
CA PHE A 188 7.31 -0.01 7.07
C PHE A 188 8.48 -0.35 6.15
N VAL A 189 8.14 -0.80 4.95
CA VAL A 189 9.09 -0.91 3.83
C VAL A 189 8.71 0.08 2.74
N ALA A 190 9.71 0.58 2.02
CA ALA A 190 9.55 1.45 0.86
C ALA A 190 10.10 0.73 -0.38
N LEU A 191 9.21 0.35 -1.30
CA LEU A 191 9.57 -0.45 -2.48
C LEU A 191 9.23 0.29 -3.78
N PRO A 192 9.93 0.00 -4.90
CA PRO A 192 9.51 0.48 -6.21
C PRO A 192 8.12 -0.06 -6.56
N PRO A 193 7.37 0.63 -7.45
CA PRO A 193 5.98 0.32 -7.73
C PRO A 193 5.75 -1.08 -8.31
N ASP A 194 6.75 -1.73 -8.90
CA ASP A 194 6.64 -3.07 -9.44
C ASP A 194 6.81 -4.19 -8.40
N ARG A 195 7.10 -3.85 -7.13
CA ARG A 195 7.31 -4.81 -6.04
C ARG A 195 6.35 -4.57 -4.87
N LEU A 196 5.97 -5.67 -4.23
CA LEU A 196 5.16 -5.67 -3.01
C LEU A 196 5.97 -6.26 -1.85
N PRO A 197 5.70 -5.84 -0.59
CA PRO A 197 6.31 -6.44 0.58
C PRO A 197 5.98 -7.93 0.68
N ALA A 198 6.92 -8.74 1.18
CA ALA A 198 6.71 -10.18 1.35
C ALA A 198 5.54 -10.47 2.31
N THR A 199 5.42 -9.64 3.35
CA THR A 199 4.47 -9.75 4.48
C THR A 199 3.18 -8.98 4.27
N ALA A 200 3.04 -8.22 3.19
CA ALA A 200 1.84 -7.44 2.92
C ALA A 200 0.61 -8.35 2.71
N ASP A 201 -0.48 -7.99 3.38
CA ASP A 201 -1.82 -8.47 3.05
C ASP A 201 -2.50 -7.56 2.01
N GLU A 202 -3.65 -8.00 1.47
CA GLU A 202 -4.37 -7.26 0.44
C GLU A 202 -4.83 -5.87 0.94
N ALA A 203 -5.26 -5.79 2.21
CA ALA A 203 -5.84 -4.57 2.75
C ALA A 203 -4.78 -3.47 2.90
N GLU A 204 -3.61 -3.82 3.45
CA GLU A 204 -2.51 -2.88 3.63
C GLU A 204 -1.83 -2.53 2.31
N ALA A 205 -1.65 -3.50 1.40
CA ALA A 205 -1.17 -3.21 0.05
C ALA A 205 -2.13 -2.26 -0.68
N THR A 206 -3.44 -2.51 -0.63
CA THR A 206 -4.44 -1.63 -1.27
C THR A 206 -4.39 -0.22 -0.69
N ARG A 207 -4.29 -0.08 0.65
CA ARG A 207 -4.14 1.24 1.29
C ARG A 207 -2.87 1.97 0.83
N ALA A 208 -1.74 1.27 0.76
CA ALA A 208 -0.47 1.83 0.32
C ALA A 208 -0.52 2.28 -1.16
N LEU A 209 -1.12 1.46 -2.03
CA LEU A 209 -1.26 1.74 -3.47
C LEU A 209 -2.19 2.94 -3.73
N VAL A 210 -3.33 3.01 -3.06
CA VAL A 210 -4.24 4.17 -3.16
C VAL A 210 -3.57 5.45 -2.65
N ALA A 211 -2.78 5.35 -1.58
CA ALA A 211 -2.02 6.50 -1.09
C ALA A 211 -0.91 6.92 -2.07
N PHE A 212 -0.24 5.96 -2.71
CA PHE A 212 0.82 6.19 -3.70
C PHE A 212 0.28 6.88 -4.97
N GLU A 213 -0.86 6.41 -5.49
CA GLU A 213 -1.50 6.96 -6.69
C GLU A 213 -1.70 8.48 -6.63
N ARG A 214 -1.99 9.04 -5.44
CA ARG A 214 -2.25 10.47 -5.25
C ARG A 214 -1.07 11.37 -5.61
N THR A 215 0.16 10.86 -5.58
CA THR A 215 1.38 11.62 -5.87
C THR A 215 2.21 11.02 -7.00
N ALA A 216 1.89 9.80 -7.42
CA ALA A 216 2.64 9.08 -8.44
C ALA A 216 2.33 9.56 -9.85
N LEU A 217 3.29 9.36 -10.76
CA LEU A 217 2.98 9.46 -12.19
C LEU A 217 1.98 8.36 -12.57
N PRO A 218 1.00 8.62 -13.47
CA PRO A 218 -0.02 7.63 -13.81
C PRO A 218 0.54 6.26 -14.24
N ARG A 219 1.65 6.24 -14.99
CA ARG A 219 2.32 4.98 -15.37
C ARG A 219 2.87 4.20 -14.17
N GLN A 220 3.41 4.88 -13.16
CA GLN A 220 3.91 4.23 -11.95
C GLN A 220 2.75 3.68 -11.12
N ALA A 221 1.65 4.43 -11.01
CA ALA A 221 0.44 3.93 -10.35
C ALA A 221 -0.11 2.68 -11.06
N ALA A 222 -0.11 2.66 -12.40
CA ALA A 222 -0.53 1.48 -13.16
C ALA A 222 0.39 0.28 -12.91
N GLN A 223 1.72 0.46 -12.85
CA GLN A 223 2.66 -0.60 -12.46
C GLN A 223 2.35 -1.15 -11.06
N ALA A 224 2.07 -0.24 -10.12
CA ALA A 224 1.77 -0.60 -8.73
C ALA A 224 0.48 -1.39 -8.57
N TYR A 225 -0.60 -0.98 -9.26
CA TYR A 225 -1.83 -1.76 -9.29
C TYR A 225 -1.67 -3.09 -10.02
N ALA A 226 -0.85 -3.16 -11.08
CA ALA A 226 -0.55 -4.41 -11.77
C ALA A 226 0.18 -5.41 -10.86
N ALA A 227 1.19 -4.96 -10.10
CA ALA A 227 1.87 -5.79 -9.10
C ALA A 227 0.88 -6.27 -8.02
N GLY A 228 0.00 -5.39 -7.53
CA GLY A 228 -1.12 -5.72 -6.66
C GLY A 228 -2.00 -6.84 -7.20
N LEU A 229 -2.50 -6.69 -8.42
CA LEU A 229 -3.39 -7.67 -9.06
C LEU A 229 -2.71 -9.00 -9.39
N ALA A 230 -1.40 -9.00 -9.63
CA ALA A 230 -0.66 -10.24 -9.83
C ALA A 230 -0.72 -11.13 -8.57
N ARG A 231 -0.67 -10.52 -7.37
CA ARG A 231 -0.79 -11.24 -6.09
C ARG A 231 -2.24 -11.48 -5.69
N TRP A 232 -3.13 -10.51 -5.92
CA TRP A 232 -4.56 -10.59 -5.56
C TRP A 232 -5.46 -10.37 -6.79
N PRO A 233 -5.56 -11.37 -7.70
CA PRO A 233 -6.34 -11.24 -8.92
C PRO A 233 -7.86 -11.12 -8.68
N GLY A 234 -8.31 -11.36 -7.44
CA GLY A 234 -9.69 -11.21 -7.00
C GLY A 234 -10.08 -9.81 -6.53
N SER A 235 -9.17 -8.84 -6.51
CA SER A 235 -9.45 -7.53 -5.95
C SER A 235 -10.08 -6.57 -6.96
N LEU A 236 -11.37 -6.27 -6.80
CA LEU A 236 -12.04 -5.28 -7.66
C LEU A 236 -11.41 -3.89 -7.51
N THR A 237 -11.02 -3.50 -6.30
CA THR A 237 -10.40 -2.19 -6.05
C THR A 237 -9.09 -2.04 -6.82
N LEU A 238 -8.21 -3.05 -6.78
CA LEU A 238 -6.95 -3.02 -7.52
C LEU A 238 -7.20 -3.08 -9.05
N ALA A 239 -8.22 -3.82 -9.49
CA ALA A 239 -8.59 -3.89 -10.92
C ALA A 239 -9.10 -2.55 -11.46
N MET A 240 -9.94 -1.87 -10.67
CA MET A 240 -10.40 -0.52 -11.00
C MET A 240 -9.25 0.49 -10.96
N GLY A 241 -8.36 0.40 -9.96
CA GLY A 241 -7.15 1.22 -9.85
C GLY A 241 -6.24 1.08 -11.08
N LEU A 242 -5.98 -0.15 -11.54
CA LEU A 242 -5.18 -0.39 -12.75
C LEU A 242 -5.82 0.26 -13.98
N GLY A 243 -7.14 0.09 -14.16
CA GLY A 243 -7.86 0.69 -15.28
C GLY A 243 -7.82 2.22 -15.25
N ASN A 244 -8.07 2.82 -14.09
CA ASN A 244 -8.05 4.27 -13.89
C ASN A 244 -6.63 4.85 -14.13
N ALA A 245 -5.61 4.22 -13.54
CA ALA A 245 -4.22 4.66 -13.71
C ALA A 245 -3.73 4.51 -15.15
N SER A 246 -4.11 3.42 -15.84
CA SER A 246 -3.79 3.21 -17.26
C SER A 246 -4.45 4.26 -18.14
N TYR A 247 -5.72 4.60 -17.86
CA TYR A 247 -6.44 5.65 -18.56
C TYR A 247 -5.78 7.01 -18.35
N ALA A 248 -5.44 7.36 -17.11
CA ALA A 248 -4.73 8.60 -16.78
C ALA A 248 -3.32 8.66 -17.41
N ALA A 249 -2.70 7.50 -17.66
CA ALA A 249 -1.42 7.40 -18.38
C ALA A 249 -1.54 7.54 -19.91
N GLY A 250 -2.77 7.64 -20.45
CA GLY A 250 -3.05 7.65 -21.88
C GLY A 250 -2.99 6.26 -22.54
N ASP A 251 -2.79 5.18 -21.77
CA ASP A 251 -2.84 3.80 -22.27
C ASP A 251 -4.30 3.33 -22.33
N LEU A 252 -5.03 3.80 -23.33
CA LEU A 252 -6.44 3.46 -23.54
C LEU A 252 -6.63 1.95 -23.76
N ASP A 253 -5.68 1.27 -24.39
CA ASP A 253 -5.77 -0.17 -24.59
C ASP A 253 -5.53 -0.96 -23.29
N GLY A 254 -4.58 -0.52 -22.46
CA GLY A 254 -4.38 -1.03 -21.10
C GLY A 254 -5.61 -0.83 -20.23
N ALA A 255 -6.17 0.38 -20.22
CA ALA A 255 -7.39 0.70 -19.50
C ALA A 255 -8.56 -0.18 -19.95
N ARG A 256 -8.75 -0.35 -21.27
CA ARG A 256 -9.76 -1.24 -21.85
C ARG A 256 -9.60 -2.67 -21.34
N ARG A 257 -8.39 -3.24 -21.37
CA ARG A 257 -8.13 -4.60 -20.89
C ARG A 257 -8.44 -4.74 -19.40
N ALA A 258 -7.98 -3.80 -18.59
CA ALA A 258 -8.20 -3.81 -17.14
C ALA A 258 -9.70 -3.70 -16.78
N PHE A 259 -10.42 -2.73 -17.34
CA PHE A 259 -11.86 -2.59 -17.09
C PHE A 259 -12.68 -3.76 -17.64
N ALA A 260 -12.30 -4.33 -18.79
CA ALA A 260 -12.95 -5.53 -19.31
C ALA A 260 -12.77 -6.73 -18.38
N ALA A 261 -11.55 -6.96 -17.88
CA ALA A 261 -11.27 -8.02 -16.91
C ALA A 261 -12.06 -7.80 -15.60
N ALA A 262 -12.05 -6.56 -15.07
CA ALA A 262 -12.79 -6.20 -13.87
C ALA A 262 -14.31 -6.42 -14.04
N ALA A 263 -14.86 -5.99 -15.17
CA ALA A 263 -16.27 -6.13 -15.48
C ALA A 263 -16.69 -7.60 -15.65
N GLN A 264 -15.87 -8.42 -16.32
CA GLN A 264 -16.17 -9.84 -16.51
C GLN A 264 -16.07 -10.63 -15.21
N ARG A 265 -15.06 -10.34 -14.38
CA ARG A 265 -14.82 -11.08 -13.13
C ARG A 265 -15.79 -10.73 -12.02
N HIS A 266 -16.17 -9.46 -11.91
CA HIS A 266 -16.94 -8.95 -10.78
C HIS A 266 -18.37 -8.54 -11.15
N ASP A 267 -18.73 -8.57 -12.43
CA ASP A 267 -20.00 -8.08 -12.96
C ASP A 267 -20.33 -6.64 -12.50
N ALA A 268 -19.28 -5.83 -12.32
CA ALA A 268 -19.37 -4.53 -11.67
C ALA A 268 -19.83 -3.42 -12.63
N ALA A 269 -20.92 -2.73 -12.27
CA ALA A 269 -21.49 -1.63 -13.06
C ALA A 269 -20.48 -0.51 -13.36
N ALA A 270 -19.67 -0.13 -12.36
CA ALA A 270 -18.63 0.89 -12.53
C ALA A 270 -17.55 0.47 -13.54
N ALA A 271 -17.16 -0.82 -13.55
CA ALA A 271 -16.20 -1.34 -14.51
C ALA A 271 -16.76 -1.33 -15.94
N TYR A 272 -18.01 -1.76 -16.14
CA TYR A 272 -18.68 -1.66 -17.44
C TYR A 272 -18.83 -0.21 -17.93
N ASN A 273 -19.16 0.72 -17.04
CA ASN A 273 -19.28 2.14 -17.37
C ASN A 273 -17.94 2.73 -17.82
N ASN A 274 -16.85 2.43 -17.10
CA ASN A 274 -15.52 2.89 -17.45
C ASN A 274 -15.04 2.24 -18.76
N LEU A 275 -15.30 0.93 -18.95
CA LEU A 275 -15.03 0.24 -20.20
C LEU A 275 -15.75 0.89 -21.39
N ALA A 276 -17.03 1.25 -21.22
CA ALA A 276 -17.82 1.90 -22.26
C ALA A 276 -17.24 3.24 -22.70
N THR A 277 -16.79 4.06 -21.73
CA THR A 277 -16.13 5.34 -22.00
C THR A 277 -14.84 5.14 -22.80
N VAL A 278 -13.96 4.24 -22.35
CA VAL A 278 -12.70 3.95 -23.05
C VAL A 278 -12.94 3.40 -24.47
N LEU A 279 -13.91 2.49 -24.64
CA LEU A 279 -14.26 1.95 -25.96
C LEU A 279 -14.80 3.02 -26.90
N LEU A 280 -15.55 4.02 -26.39
CA LEU A 280 -16.05 5.13 -27.20
C LEU A 280 -14.89 5.99 -27.73
N GLU A 281 -13.91 6.29 -26.88
CA GLU A 281 -12.72 7.06 -27.25
C GLU A 281 -11.83 6.33 -28.25
N LEU A 282 -11.73 5.00 -28.14
CA LEU A 282 -11.09 4.14 -29.14
C LEU A 282 -11.91 4.01 -30.45
N GLY A 283 -13.07 4.65 -30.56
CA GLY A 283 -13.93 4.59 -31.73
C GLY A 283 -14.73 3.29 -31.88
N ARG A 284 -14.67 2.38 -30.90
CA ARG A 284 -15.33 1.07 -30.88
C ARG A 284 -16.79 1.20 -30.42
N ARG A 285 -17.57 1.97 -31.19
CA ARG A 285 -18.92 2.44 -30.79
C ARG A 285 -19.92 1.33 -30.44
N ALA A 286 -19.94 0.24 -31.21
CA ALA A 286 -20.87 -0.86 -30.97
C ALA A 286 -20.59 -1.54 -29.61
N GLU A 287 -19.31 -1.78 -29.32
CA GLU A 287 -18.87 -2.39 -28.07
C GLU A 287 -19.03 -1.43 -26.89
N ALA A 288 -18.74 -0.14 -27.09
CA ALA A 288 -18.99 0.90 -26.10
C ALA A 288 -20.46 0.90 -25.66
N ARG A 289 -21.38 0.85 -26.62
CA ARG A 289 -22.82 0.78 -26.33
C ARG A 289 -23.19 -0.48 -25.56
N ALA A 290 -22.68 -1.64 -25.98
CA ALA A 290 -22.95 -2.91 -25.30
C ALA A 290 -22.47 -2.89 -23.83
N ALA A 291 -21.27 -2.35 -23.58
CA ALA A 291 -20.76 -2.17 -22.23
C ALA A 291 -21.61 -1.19 -21.41
N ALA A 292 -22.05 -0.06 -21.99
CA ALA A 292 -22.89 0.92 -21.29
C ALA A 292 -24.28 0.36 -20.93
N VAL A 293 -24.87 -0.47 -21.78
CA VAL A 293 -26.13 -1.17 -21.47
C VAL A 293 -25.95 -2.08 -20.26
N LYS A 294 -24.90 -2.91 -20.25
CA LYS A 294 -24.57 -3.76 -19.09
C LYS A 294 -24.32 -2.93 -17.83
N ALA A 295 -23.66 -1.78 -17.96
CA ALA A 295 -23.46 -0.88 -16.82
C ALA A 295 -24.80 -0.42 -16.22
N VAL A 296 -25.76 -0.01 -17.04
CA VAL A 296 -27.10 0.39 -16.59
C VAL A 296 -27.86 -0.78 -15.96
N GLU A 297 -27.81 -1.97 -16.57
CA GLU A 297 -28.45 -3.16 -16.03
C GLU A 297 -27.92 -3.55 -14.64
N ARG A 298 -26.62 -3.31 -14.38
CA ARG A 298 -25.98 -3.67 -13.11
C ARG A 298 -25.95 -2.56 -12.07
N ALA A 299 -26.16 -1.31 -12.46
CA ALA A 299 -26.05 -0.16 -11.55
C ALA A 299 -27.25 0.00 -10.60
N GLY A 300 -28.31 -0.79 -10.78
CA GLY A 300 -29.59 -0.59 -10.09
C GLY A 300 -30.36 0.63 -10.64
N THR A 301 -31.41 1.04 -9.94
CA THR A 301 -32.31 2.10 -10.39
C THR A 301 -31.86 3.49 -9.97
N GLU A 302 -31.21 3.63 -8.81
CA GLU A 302 -30.90 4.90 -8.16
C GLU A 302 -29.43 5.00 -7.73
N GLY A 303 -28.94 6.22 -7.53
CA GLY A 303 -27.60 6.51 -7.05
C GLY A 303 -26.60 6.89 -8.13
N ALA A 304 -25.43 7.38 -7.69
CA ALA A 304 -24.43 8.01 -8.56
C ALA A 304 -23.92 7.08 -9.68
N ILE A 305 -23.80 5.78 -9.41
CA ILE A 305 -23.36 4.80 -10.41
C ILE A 305 -24.44 4.62 -11.49
N ALA A 306 -25.71 4.54 -11.11
CA ALA A 306 -26.84 4.43 -12.04
C ALA A 306 -26.99 5.69 -12.90
N ASP A 307 -26.84 6.86 -12.30
CA ASP A 307 -26.86 8.13 -13.03
C ASP A 307 -25.70 8.26 -14.02
N SER A 308 -24.49 7.88 -13.60
CA SER A 308 -23.31 7.88 -14.46
C SER A 308 -23.46 6.90 -15.62
N ALA A 309 -23.92 5.67 -15.36
CA ALA A 309 -24.14 4.66 -16.40
C ALA A 309 -25.17 5.11 -17.44
N ARG A 310 -26.30 5.68 -17.00
CA ARG A 310 -27.32 6.23 -17.90
C ARG A 310 -26.79 7.41 -18.71
N ALA A 311 -26.01 8.30 -18.09
CA ALA A 311 -25.39 9.43 -18.78
C ALA A 311 -24.41 8.96 -19.86
N THR A 312 -23.61 7.93 -19.57
CA THR A 312 -22.69 7.32 -20.54
C THR A 312 -23.42 6.68 -21.71
N LEU A 313 -24.49 5.92 -21.46
CA LEU A 313 -25.29 5.34 -22.53
C LEU A 313 -25.89 6.40 -23.45
N ARG A 314 -26.49 7.47 -22.89
CA ARG A 314 -27.03 8.59 -23.67
C ARG A 314 -25.97 9.24 -24.54
N ARG A 315 -24.79 9.52 -23.98
CA ARG A 315 -23.66 10.13 -24.71
C ARG A 315 -23.23 9.29 -25.92
N ILE A 316 -23.20 7.96 -25.77
CA ILE A 316 -22.85 7.03 -26.85
C ILE A 316 -23.91 7.04 -27.95
N ASP A 317 -25.20 7.02 -27.57
CA ASP A 317 -26.32 7.01 -28.51
C ASP A 317 -26.44 8.34 -29.28
N ASP A 318 -26.17 9.47 -28.62
CA ASP A 318 -26.12 10.80 -29.25
C ASP A 318 -24.97 10.89 -30.25
N ALA A 319 -23.78 10.40 -29.89
CA ALA A 319 -22.62 10.35 -30.78
C ALA A 319 -22.89 9.49 -32.02
N ALA A 320 -23.58 8.35 -31.87
CA ALA A 320 -24.00 7.51 -32.98
C ALA A 320 -25.01 8.21 -33.90
N SER A 321 -25.98 8.92 -33.32
CA SER A 321 -26.99 9.67 -34.06
C SER A 321 -26.38 10.83 -34.85
N ALA A 322 -25.44 11.56 -34.27
CA ALA A 322 -24.72 12.64 -34.94
C ALA A 322 -23.85 12.11 -36.10
N ALA A 323 -23.16 10.98 -35.92
CA ALA A 323 -22.36 10.36 -36.98
C ALA A 323 -23.22 9.93 -38.19
N ARG A 324 -24.39 9.31 -37.94
CA ARG A 324 -25.35 8.94 -39.00
C ARG A 324 -25.86 10.15 -39.76
N LYS A 325 -26.19 11.25 -39.07
CA LYS A 325 -26.62 12.52 -39.70
C LYS A 325 -25.51 13.11 -40.58
N ARG A 326 -24.24 13.06 -40.15
CA ARG A 326 -23.09 13.51 -40.96
C ARG A 326 -22.89 12.65 -42.21
N GLN A 327 -22.99 11.32 -42.09
CA GLN A 327 -22.86 10.41 -43.22
C GLN A 327 -23.95 10.63 -44.27
N ARG A 328 -25.19 10.89 -43.85
CA ARG A 328 -26.32 11.22 -44.76
C ARG A 328 -26.17 12.58 -45.47
N ARG A 329 -25.38 13.51 -44.92
CA ARG A 329 -25.14 14.85 -45.48
C ARG A 329 -23.89 14.91 -46.38
N ARG A 330 -23.09 13.85 -46.49
CA ARG A 330 -21.96 13.80 -47.43
C ARG A 330 -22.51 13.70 -48.86
N PRO A 331 -22.19 14.64 -49.76
CA PRO A 331 -22.61 14.52 -51.16
C PRO A 331 -22.02 13.23 -51.74
N THR A 332 -22.84 12.44 -52.43
CA THR A 332 -22.36 11.37 -53.30
C THR A 332 -21.42 11.99 -54.33
N ALA A 333 -20.18 11.50 -54.43
CA ALA A 333 -19.26 11.93 -55.48
C ALA A 333 -19.96 11.76 -56.84
N ALA A 334 -19.99 12.82 -57.64
CA ALA A 334 -20.58 12.77 -58.96
C ALA A 334 -19.87 11.66 -59.77
N PRO A 335 -20.62 10.84 -60.53
CA PRO A 335 -20.00 9.84 -61.39
C PRO A 335 -19.03 10.54 -62.35
N PRO A 336 -17.89 9.92 -62.68
CA PRO A 336 -16.94 10.51 -63.63
C PRO A 336 -17.65 10.78 -64.96
N PRO A 337 -17.30 11.88 -65.65
CA PRO A 337 -17.94 12.21 -66.92
C PRO A 337 -17.74 11.07 -67.92
N ALA A 338 -18.81 10.69 -68.61
CA ALA A 338 -18.75 9.72 -69.70
C ALA A 338 -17.76 10.22 -70.76
N SER A 339 -16.79 9.38 -71.12
CA SER A 339 -15.81 9.70 -72.16
C SER A 339 -16.50 9.75 -73.53
N PRO A 340 -16.10 10.70 -74.41
CA PRO A 340 -16.76 10.96 -75.68
C PRO A 340 -16.61 9.83 -76.71
#